data_AF-A0A180F557-F1
#
_entry.id   AF-A0A180F557-F1
#
_cell.length_a   1.000
_cell.length_b   1.000
_cell.length_c   1.000
_cell.angle_alpha   90.00
_cell.angle_beta   90.00
_cell.angle_gamma   90.00
#
_symmetry.space_group_name_H-M   'P 1'
#
loop_
_entity.id
_entity.type
_entity.pdbx_description
1 polymer ?
#
loop_
_entity_poly.entity_id
_entity_poly.type
_entity_poly.pdbx_seq_one_letter_code
_entity_poly.pdbx_strand_id
1 'polypeptide(L)'
;MEIYQRVSQGLDGAEPAVNRILEGASHVVGRCKEAAGDAEQAEGCKGRQIQKLKEFATLNNLWIDFSCLPIIYIDKGGENEVFYDGHSSVIKLNNFEYAGDDLTNFFIRIFAHNEVFSNVPYALIGFAENSIHEFCAVLTQPDVQAEREATVEEIIRYMESLGFVTDYPDEFHNDKYVIFDAVPNNVLYGKDGNLYFIDTQIRLR
;
A
#
# COMPACT_ATOMS: atom_id res chain seq x y z
N MET A 1 47.41 -5.47 -2.85
CA MET A 1 46.06 -5.33 -2.27
C MET A 1 45.22 -4.60 -3.28
N GLU A 2 44.34 -5.34 -3.94
CA GLU A 2 43.54 -4.89 -5.08
C GLU A 2 42.38 -3.99 -4.65
N ILE A 3 42.25 -2.91 -5.41
CA ILE A 3 41.19 -1.91 -5.42
C ILE A 3 40.03 -2.47 -6.24
N TYR A 4 38.92 -2.83 -5.61
CA TYR A 4 37.68 -3.13 -6.32
C TYR A 4 36.85 -1.86 -6.47
N GLN A 5 37.05 -1.20 -7.59
CA GLN A 5 36.11 -0.24 -8.18
C GLN A 5 35.14 -1.05 -9.05
N ARG A 6 33.85 -1.10 -8.69
CA ARG A 6 32.80 -1.55 -9.61
C ARG A 6 31.91 -0.36 -9.96
N VAL A 7 32.07 0.10 -11.19
CA VAL A 7 31.09 0.91 -11.92
C VAL A 7 30.17 -0.05 -12.68
N SER A 8 28.87 0.19 -12.60
CA SER A 8 27.87 -0.11 -13.65
C SER A 8 26.62 0.70 -13.28
N GLN A 9 26.45 1.93 -13.77
CA GLN A 9 25.73 2.29 -15.00
C GLN A 9 24.42 1.50 -15.24
N GLY A 10 23.32 2.26 -15.25
CA GLY A 10 22.20 2.10 -16.19
C GLY A 10 21.01 1.29 -15.71
N LEU A 11 20.03 1.95 -15.08
CA LEU A 11 18.62 1.54 -15.12
C LEU A 11 17.76 2.78 -15.38
N ASP A 12 17.85 3.25 -16.62
CA ASP A 12 16.80 4.03 -17.26
C ASP A 12 16.03 3.00 -18.11
N GLY A 13 14.85 2.58 -17.67
CA GLY A 13 14.20 1.40 -18.24
C GLY A 13 12.79 1.18 -17.71
N ALA A 14 11.83 1.87 -18.33
CA ALA A 14 10.39 1.63 -18.27
C ALA A 14 9.85 1.24 -16.89
N GLU A 15 9.33 2.21 -16.16
CA GLU A 15 8.48 1.90 -15.01
C GLU A 15 7.41 0.85 -15.40
N PRO A 16 7.25 -0.21 -14.58
CA PRO A 16 6.25 -1.24 -14.83
C PRO A 16 4.89 -0.58 -15.09
N ALA A 17 4.09 -1.15 -16.00
CA ALA A 17 2.74 -0.64 -16.28
C ALA A 17 1.87 -0.47 -15.01
N VAL A 18 2.21 -1.19 -13.94
CA VAL A 18 1.61 -1.12 -12.61
C VAL A 18 1.91 0.19 -11.87
N ASN A 19 3.13 0.73 -11.93
CA ASN A 19 3.45 2.05 -11.34
C ASN A 19 2.59 3.15 -11.97
N ARG A 20 2.33 3.03 -13.28
CA ARG A 20 1.50 3.98 -14.02
C ARG A 20 0.03 3.99 -13.57
N ILE A 21 -0.50 2.88 -13.06
CA ILE A 21 -1.88 2.84 -12.53
C ILE A 21 -1.95 3.60 -11.21
N LEU A 22 -1.01 3.35 -10.30
CA LEU A 22 -0.95 4.03 -9.00
C LEU A 22 -0.82 5.55 -9.17
N GLU A 23 0.14 5.99 -9.98
CA GLU A 23 0.35 7.41 -10.28
C GLU A 23 -0.84 8.04 -11.00
N GLY A 24 -1.39 7.35 -12.01
CA GLY A 24 -2.55 7.84 -12.77
C GLY A 24 -3.78 8.02 -11.89
N ALA A 25 -4.08 7.03 -11.04
CA ALA A 25 -5.18 7.09 -10.08
C ALA A 25 -4.95 8.18 -9.01
N SER A 26 -3.73 8.32 -8.50
CA SER A 26 -3.36 9.39 -7.57
C SER A 26 -3.56 10.77 -8.18
N HIS A 27 -3.15 10.97 -9.43
CA HIS A 27 -3.32 12.24 -10.15
C HIS A 27 -4.80 12.56 -10.41
N VAL A 28 -5.64 11.57 -10.72
CA VAL A 28 -7.09 11.75 -10.85
C VAL A 28 -7.70 12.27 -9.55
N VAL A 29 -7.30 11.68 -8.42
CA VAL A 29 -7.77 12.09 -7.08
C VAL A 29 -7.25 13.47 -6.69
N GLY A 30 -5.99 13.79 -6.97
CA GLY A 30 -5.41 15.11 -6.73
C GLY A 30 -6.11 16.23 -7.50
N ARG A 31 -6.37 16.02 -8.80
CA ARG A 31 -7.12 16.99 -9.62
C ARG A 31 -8.56 17.19 -9.16
N CYS A 32 -9.19 16.14 -8.64
CA CYS A 32 -10.52 16.22 -8.07
C CYS A 32 -10.55 17.18 -6.86
N LYS A 33 -9.49 17.17 -6.04
CA LYS A 33 -9.33 18.06 -4.88
C LYS A 33 -9.08 19.51 -5.29
N GLU A 34 -8.19 19.74 -6.27
CA GLU A 34 -7.89 21.08 -6.78
C GLU A 34 -9.13 21.78 -7.36
N ALA A 35 -9.99 21.02 -8.06
CA ALA A 35 -11.21 21.54 -8.67
C ALA A 35 -12.32 21.89 -7.66
N ALA A 36 -12.28 21.36 -6.45
CA ALA A 36 -13.29 21.58 -5.41
C ALA A 36 -13.08 22.89 -4.62
N GLY A 37 -11.83 23.31 -4.42
CA GLY A 37 -11.48 24.47 -3.57
C GLY A 37 -11.89 24.30 -2.09
N ASP A 38 -11.80 25.36 -1.29
CA ASP A 38 -12.10 25.35 0.16
C ASP A 38 -13.61 25.29 0.50
N ALA A 39 -14.49 25.18 -0.50
CA ALA A 39 -15.92 25.38 -0.35
C ALA A 39 -16.73 24.09 -0.10
N GLU A 40 -16.10 22.92 -0.16
CA GLU A 40 -16.79 21.64 -0.13
C GLU A 40 -16.73 20.96 1.25
N GLN A 41 -17.85 20.38 1.69
CA GLN A 41 -17.89 19.53 2.89
C GLN A 41 -17.04 18.27 2.66
N ALA A 42 -16.22 17.89 3.63
CA ALA A 42 -15.21 16.84 3.51
C ALA A 42 -15.77 15.50 2.96
N GLU A 43 -16.93 15.06 3.44
CA GLU A 43 -17.58 13.82 3.01
C GLU A 43 -17.98 13.81 1.51
N GLY A 44 -18.26 14.98 0.93
CA GLY A 44 -18.53 15.14 -0.51
C GLY A 44 -17.30 14.93 -1.39
N CYS A 45 -16.11 15.18 -0.85
CA CYS A 45 -14.84 15.03 -1.55
C CYS A 45 -14.54 13.56 -1.87
N LYS A 46 -14.60 12.67 -0.87
CA LYS A 46 -14.38 11.22 -1.04
C LYS A 46 -15.32 10.62 -2.08
N GLY A 47 -16.61 10.93 -2.00
CA GLY A 47 -17.61 10.41 -2.94
C GLY A 47 -17.32 10.81 -4.39
N ARG A 48 -16.92 12.06 -4.62
CA ARG A 48 -16.51 12.52 -5.97
C ARG A 48 -15.22 11.85 -6.44
N GLN A 49 -14.24 11.70 -5.56
CA GLN A 49 -12.98 11.02 -5.89
C GLN A 49 -13.22 9.56 -6.28
N ILE A 50 -14.09 8.84 -5.55
CA ILE A 50 -14.52 7.48 -5.91
C ILE A 50 -15.16 7.46 -7.30
N GLN A 51 -16.07 8.39 -7.59
CA GLN A 51 -16.71 8.45 -8.91
C GLN A 51 -15.69 8.69 -10.03
N LYS A 52 -14.69 9.54 -9.78
CA LYS A 52 -13.58 9.79 -10.74
C LYS A 52 -12.68 8.57 -10.91
N LEU A 53 -12.42 7.82 -9.86
CA LEU A 53 -11.68 6.54 -9.96
C LEU A 53 -12.47 5.48 -10.73
N LYS A 54 -13.79 5.39 -10.56
CA LYS A 54 -14.64 4.50 -11.36
C LYS A 54 -14.62 4.87 -12.85
N GLU A 55 -14.70 6.16 -13.18
CA GLU A 55 -14.54 6.65 -14.56
C GLU A 55 -13.15 6.29 -15.12
N PHE A 56 -12.10 6.54 -14.35
CA PHE A 56 -10.72 6.20 -14.72
C PHE A 56 -10.56 4.70 -14.96
N ALA A 57 -11.13 3.85 -14.09
CA ALA A 57 -11.06 2.40 -14.22
C ALA A 57 -11.75 1.91 -15.50
N THR A 58 -12.93 2.43 -15.81
CA THR A 58 -13.67 2.08 -17.03
C THR A 58 -12.95 2.54 -18.29
N LEU A 59 -12.44 3.78 -18.32
CA LEU A 59 -11.74 4.33 -19.49
C LEU A 59 -10.44 3.59 -19.82
N ASN A 60 -9.79 3.01 -18.81
CA ASN A 60 -8.51 2.34 -18.95
C ASN A 60 -8.59 0.81 -18.85
N ASN A 61 -9.79 0.22 -18.82
CA ASN A 61 -10.04 -1.22 -18.67
C ASN A 61 -9.35 -1.83 -17.42
N LEU A 62 -9.48 -1.17 -16.27
CA LEU A 62 -8.83 -1.56 -15.00
C LEU A 62 -9.78 -2.26 -14.01
N TRP A 63 -11.00 -2.58 -14.42
CA TRP A 63 -11.93 -3.37 -13.59
C TRP A 63 -11.51 -4.84 -13.60
N ILE A 64 -11.36 -5.43 -12.41
CA ILE A 64 -11.00 -6.83 -12.22
C ILE A 64 -12.23 -7.57 -11.71
N ASP A 65 -12.61 -8.63 -12.42
CA ASP A 65 -13.64 -9.56 -12.01
C ASP A 65 -12.99 -10.82 -11.41
N PHE A 66 -13.19 -11.00 -10.10
CA PHE A 66 -12.65 -12.13 -9.36
C PHE A 66 -13.52 -13.39 -9.42
N SER A 67 -14.73 -13.32 -9.99
CA SER A 67 -15.70 -14.43 -9.97
C SER A 67 -15.20 -15.71 -10.65
N CYS A 68 -14.21 -15.59 -11.53
CA CYS A 68 -13.64 -16.70 -12.29
C CYS A 68 -12.13 -16.89 -12.06
N LEU A 69 -11.52 -16.18 -11.11
CA LEU A 69 -10.10 -16.30 -10.81
C LEU A 69 -9.88 -17.35 -9.70
N PRO A 70 -8.86 -18.22 -9.82
CA PRO A 70 -8.56 -19.24 -8.82
C PRO A 70 -7.83 -18.64 -7.60
N ILE A 71 -8.48 -17.71 -6.91
CA ILE A 71 -7.96 -17.05 -5.71
C ILE A 71 -8.54 -17.68 -4.45
N ILE A 72 -7.75 -17.70 -3.37
CA ILE A 72 -8.10 -18.32 -2.10
C ILE A 72 -8.29 -17.22 -1.07
N TYR A 73 -9.48 -17.12 -0.47
CA TYR A 73 -9.72 -16.18 0.63
C TYR A 73 -8.85 -16.52 1.84
N ILE A 74 -8.16 -15.53 2.40
CA ILE A 74 -7.28 -15.67 3.56
C ILE A 74 -7.94 -15.05 4.79
N ASP A 75 -8.29 -13.76 4.71
CA ASP A 75 -8.72 -12.97 5.87
C ASP A 75 -9.51 -11.72 5.48
N LYS A 76 -10.11 -11.06 6.47
CA LYS A 76 -10.77 -9.76 6.34
C LYS A 76 -10.46 -8.85 7.53
N GLY A 77 -9.82 -7.73 7.24
CA GLY A 77 -9.58 -6.62 8.17
C GLY A 77 -10.69 -5.56 8.12
N GLY A 78 -10.43 -4.40 8.72
CA GLY A 78 -11.36 -3.27 8.71
C GLY A 78 -11.60 -2.71 7.30
N GLU A 79 -10.55 -2.65 6.49
CA GLU A 79 -10.57 -2.06 5.15
C GLU A 79 -10.25 -3.05 4.01
N ASN A 80 -9.63 -4.19 4.33
CA ASN A 80 -9.12 -5.14 3.33
C ASN A 80 -9.87 -6.49 3.37
N GLU A 81 -10.32 -6.99 2.21
CA GLU A 81 -10.50 -8.42 1.98
C GLU A 81 -9.23 -8.99 1.34
N VAL A 82 -8.68 -10.06 1.92
CA VAL A 82 -7.34 -10.57 1.58
C VAL A 82 -7.44 -11.96 0.96
N PHE A 83 -6.75 -12.15 -0.16
CA PHE A 83 -6.75 -13.38 -0.95
C PHE A 83 -5.32 -13.79 -1.32
N TYR A 84 -5.09 -15.08 -1.50
CA TYR A 84 -3.87 -15.65 -2.05
C TYR A 84 -4.09 -16.01 -3.52
N ASP A 85 -3.14 -15.67 -4.38
CA ASP A 85 -3.21 -15.98 -5.82
C ASP A 85 -2.87 -17.43 -6.16
N GLY A 86 -2.50 -18.25 -5.16
CA GLY A 86 -2.07 -19.64 -5.38
C GLY A 86 -0.61 -19.78 -5.79
N HIS A 87 0.12 -18.68 -5.96
CA HIS A 87 1.45 -18.64 -6.55
C HIS A 87 2.47 -17.89 -5.71
N SER A 88 2.44 -16.56 -5.74
CA SER A 88 3.52 -15.72 -5.22
C SER A 88 3.05 -14.39 -4.65
N SER A 89 1.74 -14.15 -4.59
CA SER A 89 1.22 -12.84 -4.21
C SER A 89 -0.02 -12.96 -3.33
N VAL A 90 -0.12 -12.00 -2.42
CA VAL A 90 -1.35 -11.70 -1.70
C VAL A 90 -2.04 -10.54 -2.42
N ILE A 91 -3.35 -10.67 -2.61
CA ILE A 91 -4.23 -9.68 -3.20
C ILE A 91 -5.07 -9.07 -2.07
N LYS A 92 -5.13 -7.75 -1.99
CA LYS A 92 -5.98 -7.03 -1.04
C LYS A 92 -7.00 -6.16 -1.78
N LEU A 93 -8.28 -6.33 -1.47
CA LEU A 93 -9.34 -5.42 -1.88
C LEU A 93 -9.54 -4.37 -0.79
N ASN A 94 -8.96 -3.19 -0.98
CA ASN A 94 -9.02 -2.08 -0.03
C ASN A 94 -10.20 -1.17 -0.35
N ASN A 95 -11.18 -1.07 0.55
CA ASN A 95 -12.40 -0.27 0.36
C ASN A 95 -12.24 1.23 0.74
N PHE A 96 -11.01 1.69 1.02
CA PHE A 96 -10.69 3.05 1.42
C PHE A 96 -11.25 3.50 2.78
N GLU A 97 -11.66 2.58 3.67
CA GLU A 97 -12.20 2.94 5.00
C GLU A 97 -11.23 3.87 5.76
N TYR A 98 -9.95 3.49 5.86
CA TYR A 98 -8.91 4.28 6.51
C TYR A 98 -8.27 5.37 5.63
N ALA A 99 -8.90 5.79 4.53
CA ALA A 99 -8.44 6.96 3.79
C ALA A 99 -8.95 8.29 4.40
N GLY A 100 -9.94 8.22 5.29
CA GLY A 100 -10.70 9.39 5.73
C GLY A 100 -11.55 9.95 4.58
N ASP A 101 -11.81 11.26 4.64
CA ASP A 101 -12.65 11.99 3.67
C ASP A 101 -11.91 12.40 2.39
N ASP A 102 -10.60 12.16 2.31
CA ASP A 102 -9.75 12.48 1.16
C ASP A 102 -8.91 11.26 0.76
N LEU A 103 -9.23 10.68 -0.40
CA LEU A 103 -8.51 9.54 -0.95
C LEU A 103 -7.05 9.83 -1.27
N THR A 104 -6.61 11.10 -1.28
CA THR A 104 -5.18 11.42 -1.41
C THR A 104 -4.35 10.73 -0.32
N ASN A 105 -4.92 10.57 0.88
CA ASN A 105 -4.27 9.87 2.00
C ASN A 105 -3.99 8.40 1.69
N PHE A 106 -4.89 7.72 0.97
CA PHE A 106 -4.67 6.34 0.52
C PHE A 106 -3.42 6.26 -0.36
N PHE A 107 -3.30 7.12 -1.38
CA PHE A 107 -2.15 7.09 -2.29
C PHE A 107 -0.85 7.47 -1.58
N ILE A 108 -0.88 8.50 -0.71
CA ILE A 108 0.27 8.88 0.12
C ILE A 108 0.76 7.67 0.93
N ARG A 109 -0.15 6.92 1.56
CA ARG A 109 0.19 5.73 2.34
C ARG A 109 0.88 4.67 1.47
N ILE A 110 0.36 4.38 0.28
CA ILE A 110 0.96 3.38 -0.62
C ILE A 110 2.35 3.82 -1.08
N PHE A 111 2.54 5.08 -1.48
CA PHE A 111 3.85 5.58 -1.86
C PHE A 111 4.85 5.56 -0.70
N ALA A 112 4.42 6.00 0.49
CA ALA A 112 5.26 5.99 1.68
C ALA A 112 5.65 4.57 2.08
N HIS A 113 4.73 3.61 2.01
CA HIS A 113 5.03 2.20 2.26
C HIS A 113 6.08 1.69 1.30
N ASN A 114 5.93 1.95 0.00
CA ASN A 114 6.86 1.48 -1.00
C ASN A 114 8.25 2.13 -0.88
N GLU A 115 8.32 3.35 -0.34
CA GLU A 115 9.58 4.03 -0.03
C GLU A 115 10.26 3.40 1.21
N VAL A 116 9.52 3.18 2.29
CA VAL A 116 10.07 2.73 3.58
C VAL A 116 10.28 1.21 3.63
N PHE A 117 9.33 0.44 3.10
CA PHE A 117 9.26 -1.03 3.15
C PHE A 117 9.33 -1.65 1.75
N SER A 118 10.35 -1.25 1.00
CA SER A 118 10.55 -1.63 -0.42
C SER A 118 10.75 -3.14 -0.67
N ASN A 119 10.95 -3.95 0.38
CA ASN A 119 11.06 -5.41 0.29
C ASN A 119 9.70 -6.13 0.21
N VAL A 120 8.58 -5.45 0.48
CA VAL A 120 7.22 -5.97 0.30
C VAL A 120 6.29 -4.87 -0.24
N PRO A 121 6.58 -4.38 -1.46
CA PRO A 121 5.89 -3.22 -1.99
C PRO A 121 4.45 -3.58 -2.37
N TYR A 122 3.57 -2.60 -2.21
CA TYR A 122 2.24 -2.61 -2.79
C TYR A 122 2.29 -2.26 -4.27
N ALA A 123 1.49 -2.98 -5.05
CA ALA A 123 1.21 -2.70 -6.45
C ALA A 123 -0.29 -2.50 -6.65
N LEU A 124 -0.71 -1.34 -7.16
CA LEU A 124 -2.11 -1.13 -7.57
C LEU A 124 -2.31 -1.72 -8.97
N ILE A 125 -3.06 -2.82 -9.06
CA ILE A 125 -3.28 -3.52 -10.33
C ILE A 125 -4.63 -3.21 -10.98
N GLY A 126 -5.55 -2.59 -10.25
CA GLY A 126 -6.87 -2.22 -10.77
C GLY A 126 -7.86 -1.92 -9.67
N PHE A 127 -9.15 -2.06 -10.01
CA PHE A 127 -10.28 -1.82 -9.12
C PHE A 127 -11.30 -2.95 -9.23
N ALA A 128 -12.03 -3.22 -8.17
CA ALA A 128 -13.05 -4.25 -8.14
C ALA A 128 -14.18 -3.88 -7.17
N GLU A 129 -15.24 -4.70 -7.16
CA GLU A 129 -16.19 -4.73 -6.06
C GLU A 129 -15.84 -5.88 -5.12
N ASN A 130 -15.89 -5.64 -3.81
CA ASN A 130 -15.69 -6.69 -2.81
C ASN A 130 -16.97 -7.54 -2.61
N SER A 131 -16.93 -8.49 -1.67
CA SER A 131 -18.04 -9.41 -1.39
C SER A 131 -19.37 -8.75 -1.01
N ILE A 132 -19.35 -7.48 -0.61
CA ILE A 132 -20.52 -6.68 -0.21
C ILE A 132 -20.80 -5.50 -1.17
N HIS A 133 -20.23 -5.53 -2.37
CA HIS A 133 -20.41 -4.53 -3.44
C HIS A 133 -19.83 -3.13 -3.15
N GLU A 134 -18.82 -3.03 -2.29
CA GLU A 134 -18.06 -1.79 -2.12
C GLU A 134 -16.95 -1.66 -3.17
N PHE A 135 -16.73 -0.43 -3.64
CA PHE A 135 -15.65 -0.13 -4.57
C PHE A 135 -14.30 -0.20 -3.88
N CYS A 136 -13.40 -1.03 -4.41
CA CYS A 136 -12.09 -1.29 -3.82
C CYS A 136 -10.95 -1.01 -4.79
N ALA A 137 -9.84 -0.50 -4.26
CA ALA A 137 -8.54 -0.62 -4.91
C ALA A 137 -8.04 -2.07 -4.78
N VAL A 138 -7.55 -2.64 -5.89
CA VAL A 138 -6.95 -3.97 -5.90
C VAL A 138 -5.45 -3.82 -5.77
N LEU A 139 -4.94 -4.11 -4.58
CA LEU A 139 -3.51 -4.10 -4.28
C LEU A 139 -2.94 -5.52 -4.35
N THR A 140 -1.71 -5.67 -4.81
CA THR A 140 -0.92 -6.89 -4.64
C THR A 140 0.33 -6.62 -3.82
N GLN A 141 0.76 -7.63 -3.06
CA GLN A 141 2.06 -7.69 -2.39
C GLN A 141 2.69 -9.06 -2.63
N PRO A 142 4.02 -9.18 -2.62
CA PRO A 142 4.68 -10.48 -2.57
C PRO A 142 4.17 -11.32 -1.39
N ASP A 143 3.90 -12.59 -1.63
CA ASP A 143 3.62 -13.57 -0.57
C ASP A 143 4.91 -13.84 0.22
N VAL A 144 4.89 -13.51 1.51
CA VAL A 144 6.06 -13.60 2.38
C VAL A 144 6.14 -15.00 2.98
N GLN A 145 7.26 -15.69 2.73
CA GLN A 145 7.56 -16.96 3.35
C GLN A 145 8.00 -16.76 4.81
N ALA A 146 7.02 -16.49 5.67
CA ALA A 146 7.23 -16.21 7.09
C ALA A 146 7.52 -17.49 7.90
N GLU A 147 8.37 -17.34 8.91
CA GLU A 147 8.56 -18.35 9.97
C GLU A 147 7.60 -18.10 11.14
N ARG A 148 7.41 -16.82 11.47
CA ARG A 148 6.58 -16.34 12.58
C ARG A 148 6.28 -14.85 12.42
N GLU A 149 5.42 -14.32 13.28
CA GLU A 149 5.33 -12.88 13.56
C GLU A 149 6.64 -12.34 14.17
N ALA A 150 6.97 -11.09 13.88
CA ALA A 150 8.10 -10.39 14.46
C ALA A 150 7.85 -10.07 15.95
N THR A 151 8.89 -10.02 16.79
CA THR A 151 8.73 -9.53 18.16
C THR A 151 8.72 -8.01 18.20
N VAL A 152 8.17 -7.43 19.27
CA VAL A 152 8.17 -5.97 19.49
C VAL A 152 9.60 -5.41 19.45
N GLU A 153 10.57 -6.10 20.06
CA GLU A 153 11.98 -5.68 20.10
C GLU A 153 12.66 -5.77 18.72
N GLU A 154 12.22 -6.69 17.85
CA GLU A 154 12.72 -6.76 16.47
C GLU A 154 12.19 -5.59 15.64
N ILE A 155 10.90 -5.28 15.78
CA ILE A 155 10.26 -4.14 15.11
C ILE A 155 10.93 -2.84 15.53
N ILE A 156 11.07 -2.58 16.84
CA ILE A 156 11.70 -1.35 17.36
C ILE A 156 13.11 -1.19 16.79
N ARG A 157 13.96 -2.24 16.89
CA ARG A 157 15.34 -2.18 16.38
C ARG A 157 15.41 -1.95 14.88
N TYR A 158 14.50 -2.54 14.11
CA TYR A 158 14.43 -2.31 12.68
C TYR A 158 14.03 -0.86 12.37
N MET A 159 12.98 -0.35 13.01
CA MET A 159 12.52 1.03 12.83
C MET A 159 13.59 2.06 13.22
N GLU A 160 14.29 1.84 14.34
CA GLU A 160 15.44 2.66 14.75
C GLU A 160 16.55 2.66 13.70
N SER A 161 16.82 1.51 13.06
CA SER A 161 17.82 1.41 11.99
C SER A 161 17.45 2.21 10.73
N LEU A 162 16.15 2.47 10.52
CA LEU A 162 15.62 3.33 9.46
C LEU A 162 15.53 4.81 9.88
N GLY A 163 16.00 5.16 11.07
CA GLY A 163 15.98 6.53 11.59
C GLY A 163 14.61 6.97 12.13
N PHE A 164 13.72 6.02 12.42
CA PHE A 164 12.49 6.31 13.16
C PHE A 164 12.76 6.27 14.67
N VAL A 165 12.04 7.10 15.41
CA VAL A 165 12.00 7.10 16.87
C VAL A 165 10.59 6.78 17.33
N THR A 166 10.46 6.34 18.58
CA THR A 166 9.17 5.99 19.15
C THR A 166 9.08 6.45 20.60
N ASP A 167 7.92 7.00 20.97
CA ASP A 167 7.52 7.23 22.36
C ASP A 167 6.61 6.10 22.88
N TYR A 168 5.99 5.32 21.97
CA TYR A 168 5.02 4.26 22.22
C TYR A 168 5.23 3.07 21.27
N PRO A 169 5.20 1.81 21.74
CA PRO A 169 5.66 0.64 20.97
C PRO A 169 5.05 0.41 19.57
N ASP A 170 3.89 0.98 19.27
CA ASP A 170 3.12 0.82 18.04
C ASP A 170 3.13 2.08 17.13
N GLU A 171 3.70 3.20 17.59
CA GLU A 171 3.82 4.45 16.83
C GLU A 171 5.29 4.85 16.65
N PHE A 172 5.69 5.02 15.39
CA PHE A 172 7.05 5.39 15.00
C PHE A 172 7.03 6.64 14.15
N HIS A 173 7.96 7.57 14.36
CA HIS A 173 8.03 8.78 13.56
C HIS A 173 9.46 9.20 13.22
N ASN A 174 9.61 9.90 12.11
CA ASN A 174 10.82 10.64 11.75
C ASN A 174 10.45 12.06 11.28
N ASP A 175 11.33 12.72 10.54
CA ASP A 175 11.08 14.08 10.02
C ASP A 175 9.98 14.11 8.94
N LYS A 176 9.73 12.99 8.26
CA LYS A 176 8.83 12.91 7.09
C LYS A 176 7.54 12.14 7.36
N TYR A 177 7.60 11.06 8.14
CA TYR A 177 6.52 10.10 8.29
C TYR A 177 6.18 9.80 9.75
N VAL A 178 4.91 9.45 9.96
CA VAL A 178 4.43 8.74 11.16
C VAL A 178 3.84 7.41 10.70
N ILE A 179 4.26 6.32 11.36
CA ILE A 179 3.86 4.94 11.09
C ILE A 179 3.14 4.40 12.32
N PHE A 180 1.96 3.83 12.10
CA PHE A 180 1.11 3.19 13.10
C PHE A 180 0.94 1.71 12.77
N ASP A 181 0.42 0.97 13.75
CA ASP A 181 0.11 -0.47 13.63
C ASP A 181 1.32 -1.32 13.25
N ALA A 182 2.53 -0.87 13.59
CA ALA A 182 3.76 -1.64 13.50
C ALA A 182 3.85 -2.62 14.67
N VAL A 183 2.95 -3.61 14.70
CA VAL A 183 2.78 -4.60 15.75
C VAL A 183 3.02 -6.03 15.22
N PRO A 184 3.28 -7.03 16.08
CA PRO A 184 3.66 -8.40 15.66
C PRO A 184 2.76 -9.04 14.58
N ASN A 185 1.44 -8.91 14.66
CA ASN A 185 0.52 -9.49 13.68
C ASN A 185 0.56 -8.80 12.30
N ASN A 186 1.17 -7.61 12.20
CA ASN A 186 1.30 -6.84 10.96
C ASN A 186 2.75 -6.82 10.41
N VAL A 187 3.68 -7.47 11.12
CA VAL A 187 5.09 -7.55 10.72
C VAL A 187 5.56 -9.00 10.79
N LEU A 188 5.93 -9.55 9.64
CA LEU A 188 6.35 -10.93 9.52
C LEU A 188 7.88 -11.06 9.60
N TYR A 189 8.35 -12.07 10.33
CA TYR A 189 9.74 -12.50 10.29
C TYR A 189 9.90 -13.58 9.21
N GLY A 190 10.58 -13.23 8.13
CA GLY A 190 10.82 -14.14 7.00
C GLY A 190 11.82 -15.25 7.33
N LYS A 191 11.69 -16.39 6.64
CA LYS A 191 12.67 -17.50 6.72
C LYS A 191 14.08 -17.10 6.25
N ASP A 192 14.19 -15.97 5.56
CA ASP A 192 15.44 -15.35 5.12
C ASP A 192 16.06 -14.41 6.17
N GLY A 193 15.39 -14.23 7.32
CA GLY A 193 15.84 -13.37 8.42
C GLY A 193 15.46 -11.89 8.27
N ASN A 194 14.67 -11.53 7.26
CA ASN A 194 14.21 -10.16 7.05
C ASN A 194 12.85 -9.90 7.71
N LEU A 195 12.58 -8.63 8.06
CA LEU A 195 11.26 -8.19 8.51
C LEU A 195 10.44 -7.65 7.33
N TYR A 196 9.16 -8.02 7.31
CA TYR A 196 8.22 -7.64 6.27
C TYR A 196 7.00 -6.97 6.91
N PHE A 197 6.89 -5.66 6.72
CA PHE A 197 5.77 -4.86 7.21
C PHE A 197 4.65 -4.98 6.19
N ILE A 198 3.61 -5.74 6.51
CA ILE A 198 2.56 -6.10 5.56
C ILE A 198 1.29 -5.29 5.76
N ASP A 199 1.05 -4.70 6.94
CA ASP A 199 -0.21 -4.02 7.25
C ASP A 199 -0.02 -2.86 8.23
N THR A 200 0.87 -1.93 7.88
CA THR A 200 1.07 -0.70 8.65
C THR A 200 0.36 0.49 8.02
N GLN A 201 0.00 1.47 8.85
CA GLN A 201 -0.56 2.75 8.38
C GLN A 201 0.55 3.80 8.39
N ILE A 202 0.72 4.52 7.28
CA ILE A 202 1.75 5.55 7.14
C ILE A 202 1.11 6.85 6.69
N ARG A 203 1.43 7.95 7.36
CA ARG A 203 1.05 9.31 6.96
C ARG A 203 2.25 10.25 6.97
N LEU A 204 2.12 11.35 6.22
CA LEU A 204 3.06 12.47 6.31
C LEU A 204 2.91 13.18 7.66
N ARG A 205 4.03 13.71 8.15
CA ARG A 205 4.09 14.53 9.37
C ARG A 205 3.72 15.99 9.10
#